data_AF-A0A8H7ND51-F1
#
_entry.id   AF-A0A8H7ND51-F1
#
_cell.length_a   1.000
_cell.length_b   1.000
_cell.length_c   1.000
_cell.angle_alpha   90.00
_cell.angle_beta   90.00
_cell.angle_gamma   90.00
#
_symmetry.space_group_name_H-M   'P 1'
#
loop_
_entity.id
_entity.type
_entity.pdbx_description
1 polymer ?
#
loop_
_entity_poly.entity_id
_entity_poly.type
_entity_poly.pdbx_seq_one_letter_code
_entity_poly.pdbx_strand_id
1 'polypeptide(L)'
;MSDPSQSTEAPAKKLARRRPGASSSKRRCVSNACIACRKRKSKCDGVVPSCAACSSVYGTECVYDPNSDHRRRGVYKDKVTSGKPQISAFQVIIDALRQGTESEAIGIVRRLRASDDLDELADKITRNEIHDSDAEEDGGDEDDDANHLVEYSDDEAGAQSAVEGERDLARKMGELRLENGSVRFIGGTSHLIYMGDSYSNPADEPSSDNYAPGTNPITTWTRVTDDPVLIAHLINKYFCYHYPYFTTLSKKMFEKDYYKGRAGIDPKSTVYCSSLLVNAMLALGCHFSDISGAYGIAGDSRTKGNHFFAEAKRLIVENDEYEKPRLVTVQALALMSVREAGCGREAKGWVYSGMSFRMAQDIGLNLEMGGLEKEAMNEYEIDARRVTFWGCYLFDKCWSNYLGLGRLPQLSNESCNVPTLDVFPDEEVELWCPFPDSGFEPSLAQPSRTRAAAVHLFKLCEISNDLLVFFYHPNHIGRSSGKGVELKKLSELHRRLEQWRKDLPQEFQPKERQLPNVILTHMFFNLQYIHLFRPFLKYSPSNSPLPSTYLRDEFAQPTQVLFQSSCASTRDPGASAKSVILQST
;
A
#
# COMPACT_ATOMS: atom_id res chain seq x y z
N MET A 1 -24.82 28.87 -68.44
CA MET A 1 -24.58 28.11 -69.68
C MET A 1 -23.08 27.96 -69.79
N SER A 2 -22.41 26.82 -69.79
CA SER A 2 -22.76 25.41 -69.63
C SER A 2 -21.41 24.73 -69.35
N ASP A 3 -21.35 23.75 -68.47
CA ASP A 3 -20.20 22.84 -68.35
C ASP A 3 -20.17 21.92 -69.59
N PRO A 4 -19.00 21.52 -70.13
CA PRO A 4 -18.58 20.10 -70.03
C PRO A 4 -17.04 19.93 -69.98
N SER A 5 -16.41 19.02 -69.23
CA SER A 5 -16.47 17.54 -69.16
C SER A 5 -15.75 16.77 -70.30
N GLN A 6 -14.82 15.88 -69.88
CA GLN A 6 -14.39 14.58 -70.44
C GLN A 6 -13.45 14.56 -71.68
N SER A 7 -12.20 14.07 -71.58
CA SER A 7 -11.65 12.68 -71.50
C SER A 7 -11.31 12.07 -72.88
N THR A 8 -10.12 11.45 -73.02
CA THR A 8 -9.83 10.16 -73.72
C THR A 8 -8.32 9.89 -73.96
N GLU A 9 -7.84 8.81 -73.34
CA GLU A 9 -6.96 7.70 -73.78
C GLU A 9 -5.57 7.82 -74.49
N ALA A 10 -4.76 6.79 -74.20
CA ALA A 10 -3.29 6.62 -74.35
C ALA A 10 -2.81 6.07 -75.72
N PRO A 11 -1.48 5.86 -75.96
CA PRO A 11 -0.97 4.47 -75.85
C PRO A 11 0.55 4.24 -75.51
N ALA A 12 0.79 3.07 -74.88
CA ALA A 12 1.84 2.04 -75.07
C ALA A 12 3.38 2.31 -75.23
N LYS A 13 4.12 1.92 -74.17
CA LYS A 13 5.33 1.03 -74.05
C LYS A 13 6.38 0.87 -75.18
N LYS A 14 7.68 0.99 -74.81
CA LYS A 14 8.74 -0.03 -75.06
C LYS A 14 9.95 0.09 -74.11
N LEU A 15 10.58 -1.06 -73.86
CA LEU A 15 11.55 -1.43 -72.82
C LEU A 15 13.03 -1.32 -73.24
N ALA A 16 13.93 -1.04 -72.27
CA ALA A 16 15.24 -1.69 -72.01
C ALA A 16 15.94 -0.98 -70.80
N ARG A 17 16.87 -1.51 -70.00
CA ARG A 17 17.26 -2.83 -69.46
C ARG A 17 18.30 -2.56 -68.34
N ARG A 18 17.94 -2.87 -67.08
CA ARG A 18 18.72 -3.11 -65.83
C ARG A 18 20.25 -2.94 -65.76
N ARG A 19 20.70 -2.32 -64.64
CA ARG A 19 21.78 -2.81 -63.73
C ARG A 19 21.44 -2.48 -62.24
N PRO A 20 22.05 -3.16 -61.25
CA PRO A 20 21.35 -3.70 -60.08
C PRO A 20 21.63 -2.95 -58.77
N GLY A 21 20.62 -2.84 -57.90
CA GLY A 21 20.74 -2.28 -56.56
C GLY A 21 19.87 -3.02 -55.54
N ALA A 22 20.54 -3.71 -54.63
CA ALA A 22 20.21 -4.01 -53.23
C ALA A 22 18.83 -4.61 -52.83
N SER A 23 18.95 -5.74 -52.11
CA SER A 23 17.98 -6.40 -51.22
C SER A 23 16.90 -7.28 -51.86
N SER A 24 17.29 -8.51 -52.23
CA SER A 24 16.35 -9.64 -52.17
C SER A 24 15.98 -9.91 -50.72
N SER A 25 14.97 -9.20 -50.20
CA SER A 25 14.27 -9.61 -48.98
C SER A 25 13.73 -11.02 -49.20
N LYS A 26 14.33 -12.01 -48.53
CA LYS A 26 13.79 -13.37 -48.48
C LYS A 26 12.36 -13.26 -47.96
N ARG A 27 11.37 -13.59 -48.80
CA ARG A 27 9.95 -13.62 -48.41
C ARG A 27 9.80 -14.51 -47.17
N ARG A 28 9.41 -13.89 -46.05
CA ARG A 28 9.16 -14.58 -44.79
C ARG A 28 7.96 -15.52 -44.99
N CYS A 29 8.19 -16.83 -44.83
CA CYS A 29 7.10 -17.80 -44.84
C CYS A 29 6.27 -17.58 -43.57
N VAL A 30 4.99 -17.24 -43.74
CA VAL A 30 4.08 -16.97 -42.62
C VAL A 30 3.52 -18.29 -42.12
N SER A 31 3.61 -18.56 -40.82
CA SER A 31 3.14 -19.81 -40.20
C SER A 31 1.62 -19.91 -40.13
N ASN A 32 0.92 -18.77 -40.05
CA ASN A 32 -0.54 -18.70 -39.99
C ASN A 32 -1.08 -17.71 -41.03
N ALA A 33 -1.73 -18.23 -42.08
CA ALA A 33 -2.46 -17.41 -43.04
C ALA A 33 -3.87 -17.07 -42.50
N CYS A 34 -4.34 -15.84 -42.75
CA CYS A 34 -5.69 -15.42 -42.39
C CYS A 34 -6.77 -16.34 -43.00
N ILE A 35 -7.96 -16.35 -42.39
CA ILE A 35 -9.06 -17.25 -42.76
C ILE A 35 -9.45 -17.07 -44.24
N ALA A 36 -9.54 -15.82 -44.71
CA ALA A 36 -9.89 -15.50 -46.09
C ALA A 36 -8.85 -16.03 -47.10
N CYS A 37 -7.55 -15.84 -46.84
CA CYS A 37 -6.49 -16.39 -47.68
C CYS A 37 -6.41 -17.92 -47.60
N ARG A 38 -6.69 -18.51 -46.44
CA ARG A 38 -6.72 -19.97 -46.25
C ARG A 38 -7.85 -20.61 -47.03
N LYS A 39 -9.07 -20.05 -46.96
CA LYS A 39 -10.24 -20.53 -47.71
C LYS A 39 -10.03 -20.46 -49.22
N ARG A 40 -9.34 -19.41 -49.69
CA ARG A 40 -9.04 -19.19 -51.12
C ARG A 40 -7.75 -19.86 -51.61
N LYS A 41 -6.98 -20.47 -50.71
CA LYS A 41 -5.62 -20.98 -50.99
C LYS A 41 -4.70 -19.94 -51.65
N SER A 42 -4.89 -18.66 -51.30
CA SER A 42 -4.07 -17.56 -51.79
C SER A 42 -2.89 -17.28 -50.85
N LYS A 43 -1.81 -16.68 -51.38
CA LYS A 43 -0.64 -16.34 -50.56
C LYS A 43 -0.99 -15.21 -49.59
N CYS A 44 -0.78 -15.45 -48.30
CA CYS A 44 -0.95 -14.47 -47.22
C CYS A 44 0.44 -13.98 -46.78
N ASP A 45 0.59 -12.68 -46.59
CA ASP A 45 1.82 -12.01 -46.15
C ASP A 45 1.90 -11.80 -44.63
N GLY A 46 0.81 -12.06 -43.89
CA GLY A 46 0.83 -12.13 -42.43
C GLY A 46 0.75 -10.78 -41.72
N VAL A 47 0.52 -9.69 -42.47
CA VAL A 47 0.41 -8.34 -41.90
C VAL A 47 -0.95 -8.18 -41.19
N VAL A 48 -0.93 -7.51 -40.04
CA VAL A 48 -2.08 -7.18 -39.17
C VAL A 48 -2.20 -5.64 -39.15
N PRO A 49 -3.38 -5.02 -39.24
CA PRO A 49 -4.74 -5.58 -39.10
C PRO A 49 -5.32 -6.24 -40.36
N SER A 50 -4.69 -6.11 -41.53
CA SER A 50 -5.15 -6.81 -42.75
C SER A 50 -3.97 -7.13 -43.66
N CYS A 51 -3.97 -8.36 -44.19
CA CYS A 51 -2.94 -8.84 -45.09
C CYS A 51 -3.04 -8.10 -46.45
N ALA A 52 -1.92 -7.93 -47.16
CA ALA A 52 -1.94 -7.17 -48.42
C ALA A 52 -2.90 -7.80 -49.44
N ALA A 53 -2.99 -9.13 -49.50
CA ALA A 53 -3.92 -9.80 -50.40
C ALA A 53 -5.39 -9.44 -50.08
N CYS A 54 -5.78 -9.43 -48.80
CA CYS A 54 -7.15 -9.10 -48.40
C CYS A 54 -7.47 -7.62 -48.56
N SER A 55 -6.51 -6.73 -48.29
CA SER A 55 -6.71 -5.28 -48.36
C SER A 55 -6.64 -4.74 -49.79
N SER A 56 -5.60 -5.08 -50.56
CA SER A 56 -5.34 -4.44 -51.86
C SER A 56 -5.85 -5.22 -53.07
N VAL A 57 -6.08 -6.53 -52.95
CA VAL A 57 -6.49 -7.37 -54.09
C VAL A 57 -7.96 -7.75 -54.02
N TYR A 58 -8.43 -8.22 -52.86
CA TYR A 58 -9.77 -8.81 -52.76
C TYR A 58 -10.79 -7.96 -52.00
N GLY A 59 -10.37 -6.91 -51.29
CA GLY A 59 -11.25 -6.04 -50.52
C GLY A 59 -12.13 -6.79 -49.51
N THR A 60 -11.59 -7.83 -48.86
CA THR A 60 -12.36 -8.71 -47.96
C THR A 60 -11.81 -8.69 -46.55
N GLU A 61 -12.70 -8.84 -45.57
CA GLU A 61 -12.36 -8.84 -44.15
C GLU A 61 -11.28 -9.89 -43.81
N CYS A 62 -10.20 -9.43 -43.17
CA CYS A 62 -9.01 -10.23 -42.90
C CYS A 62 -8.92 -10.63 -41.43
N VAL A 63 -9.53 -11.76 -41.07
CA VAL A 63 -9.52 -12.30 -39.70
C VAL A 63 -8.47 -13.40 -39.56
N TYR A 64 -7.67 -13.36 -38.49
CA TYR A 64 -6.75 -14.42 -38.10
C TYR A 64 -7.35 -15.20 -36.92
N ASP A 65 -7.42 -16.53 -37.03
CA ASP A 65 -7.85 -17.41 -35.92
C ASP A 65 -6.63 -17.87 -35.10
N PRO A 66 -6.52 -17.46 -33.81
CA PRO A 66 -5.42 -17.86 -32.92
C PRO A 66 -5.30 -19.36 -32.68
N ASN A 67 -6.40 -20.13 -32.79
CA ASN A 67 -6.45 -21.56 -32.46
C ASN A 67 -6.13 -22.47 -33.65
N SER A 68 -5.88 -21.89 -34.82
CA SER A 68 -5.77 -22.61 -36.08
C SER A 68 -4.34 -23.02 -36.47
N ASP A 69 -3.36 -22.78 -35.59
CA ASP A 69 -1.95 -23.15 -35.76
C ASP A 69 -1.69 -24.61 -35.32
N HIS A 70 -1.66 -25.51 -36.30
CA HIS A 70 -1.44 -26.95 -36.09
C HIS A 70 -0.03 -27.32 -35.58
N ARG A 71 0.95 -26.39 -35.56
CA ARG A 71 2.30 -26.68 -35.07
C ARG A 71 2.40 -26.77 -33.54
N ARG A 72 1.46 -26.16 -32.80
CA ARG A 72 1.42 -26.24 -31.32
C ARG A 72 0.79 -27.52 -30.78
N ARG A 73 0.06 -28.29 -31.60
CA ARG A 73 -0.60 -29.54 -31.15
C ARG A 73 0.38 -30.65 -30.72
N GLY A 74 1.61 -30.69 -31.24
CA GLY A 74 2.60 -31.70 -30.85
C GLY A 74 3.06 -31.55 -29.40
N VAL A 75 3.34 -30.32 -28.96
CA VAL A 75 3.87 -30.02 -27.62
C VAL A 75 2.84 -30.30 -26.52
N TYR A 76 1.54 -30.12 -26.79
CA TYR A 76 0.49 -30.49 -25.85
C TYR A 76 0.18 -32.00 -25.85
N LYS A 77 0.43 -32.71 -26.96
CA LYS A 77 0.24 -34.15 -27.02
C LYS A 77 1.33 -34.90 -26.24
N ASP A 78 2.58 -34.44 -26.33
CA ASP A 78 3.71 -35.05 -25.62
C ASP A 78 3.57 -34.92 -24.09
N LYS A 79 3.07 -33.78 -23.59
CA LYS A 79 2.77 -33.61 -22.15
C LYS A 79 1.59 -34.46 -21.67
N VAL A 80 0.55 -34.62 -22.51
CA VAL A 80 -0.61 -35.46 -22.19
C VAL A 80 -0.26 -36.95 -22.26
N THR A 81 0.70 -37.37 -23.09
CA THR A 81 1.17 -38.76 -23.11
C THR A 81 2.10 -39.10 -21.95
N SER A 82 2.90 -38.14 -21.46
CA SER A 82 3.87 -38.39 -20.38
C SER A 82 3.23 -38.60 -19.00
N GLY A 83 2.03 -38.06 -18.76
CA GLY A 83 1.31 -38.19 -17.47
C GLY A 83 0.29 -39.33 -17.39
N LYS A 84 -0.01 -40.01 -18.50
CA LYS A 84 -0.96 -41.14 -18.52
C LYS A 84 -0.52 -42.36 -17.70
N PRO A 85 0.78 -42.77 -17.71
CA PRO A 85 1.23 -43.92 -16.91
C PRO A 85 1.05 -43.70 -15.41
N GLN A 86 1.44 -42.52 -14.91
CA GLN A 86 1.29 -42.16 -13.50
C GLN A 86 -0.19 -42.15 -13.05
N ILE A 87 -1.07 -41.59 -13.89
CA ILE A 87 -2.52 -41.58 -13.60
C ILE A 87 -3.06 -43.02 -13.53
N SER A 88 -2.59 -43.95 -14.38
CA SER A 88 -3.01 -45.35 -14.28
C SER A 88 -2.49 -46.04 -13.02
N ALA A 89 -1.24 -45.80 -12.62
CA ALA A 89 -0.69 -46.39 -11.38
C ALA A 89 -1.43 -45.89 -10.13
N PHE A 90 -1.75 -44.60 -10.06
CA PHE A 90 -2.58 -44.06 -8.97
C PHE A 90 -3.96 -44.69 -8.91
N GLN A 91 -4.58 -44.93 -10.07
CA GLN A 91 -5.90 -45.57 -10.11
C GLN A 91 -5.86 -46.98 -9.54
N VAL A 92 -4.83 -47.78 -9.87
CA VAL A 92 -4.63 -49.12 -9.33
C VAL A 92 -4.44 -49.11 -7.82
N ILE A 93 -3.61 -48.20 -7.29
CA ILE A 93 -3.36 -48.08 -5.85
C ILE A 93 -4.63 -47.68 -5.10
N ILE A 94 -5.38 -46.71 -5.62
CA ILE A 94 -6.65 -46.26 -5.02
C ILE A 94 -7.69 -47.39 -5.04
N ASP A 95 -7.80 -48.13 -6.13
CA ASP A 95 -8.74 -49.24 -6.22
C ASP A 95 -8.37 -50.38 -5.27
N ALA A 96 -7.07 -50.66 -5.09
CA ALA A 96 -6.59 -51.63 -4.09
C ALA A 96 -6.86 -51.18 -2.65
N LEU A 97 -6.70 -49.89 -2.32
CA LEU A 97 -7.05 -49.36 -1.01
C LEU A 97 -8.56 -49.40 -0.72
N ARG A 98 -9.39 -49.28 -1.76
CA ARG A 98 -10.85 -49.31 -1.63
C ARG A 98 -11.42 -50.73 -1.52
N GLN A 99 -10.77 -51.70 -2.14
CA GLN A 99 -11.24 -53.09 -2.20
C GLN A 99 -10.58 -54.00 -1.17
N GLY A 100 -9.40 -53.62 -0.65
CA GLY A 100 -8.67 -54.36 0.37
C GLY A 100 -9.26 -54.22 1.77
N THR A 101 -8.92 -55.18 2.63
CA THR A 101 -9.20 -55.16 4.07
C THR A 101 -8.33 -54.13 4.79
N GLU A 102 -8.70 -53.75 6.02
CA GLU A 102 -8.00 -52.71 6.79
C GLU A 102 -6.51 -53.03 7.02
N SER A 103 -6.16 -54.31 7.19
CA SER A 103 -4.76 -54.74 7.34
C SER A 103 -3.95 -54.62 6.03
N GLU A 104 -4.57 -54.96 4.89
CA GLU A 104 -3.96 -54.80 3.56
C GLU A 104 -3.78 -53.32 3.21
N ALA A 105 -4.76 -52.47 3.54
CA ALA A 105 -4.68 -51.04 3.33
C ALA A 105 -3.52 -50.40 4.12
N ILE A 106 -3.34 -50.78 5.38
CA ILE A 106 -2.20 -50.32 6.19
C ILE A 106 -0.86 -50.77 5.58
N GLY A 107 -0.80 -52.02 5.09
CA GLY A 107 0.37 -52.55 4.39
C GLY A 107 0.71 -51.80 3.09
N ILE A 108 -0.29 -51.43 2.30
CA ILE A 108 -0.14 -50.64 1.07
C ILE A 108 0.33 -49.21 1.42
N VAL A 109 -0.25 -48.57 2.45
CA VAL A 109 0.13 -47.21 2.87
C VAL A 109 1.56 -47.17 3.40
N ARG A 110 2.02 -48.19 4.16
CA ARG A 110 3.41 -48.26 4.62
C ARG A 110 4.39 -48.37 3.45
N ARG A 111 4.08 -49.16 2.42
CA ARG A 111 4.91 -49.30 1.22
C ARG A 111 4.86 -48.07 0.31
N LEU A 112 3.72 -47.39 0.23
CA LEU A 112 3.60 -46.10 -0.47
C LEU A 112 4.51 -45.03 0.13
N ARG A 113 4.70 -45.04 1.46
CA ARG A 113 5.63 -44.13 2.15
C ARG A 113 7.10 -44.52 1.97
N ALA A 114 7.38 -45.77 1.62
CA ALA A 114 8.74 -46.30 1.48
C ALA A 114 9.24 -46.38 0.03
N SER A 115 8.37 -46.20 -0.98
CA SER A 115 8.73 -46.39 -2.39
C SER A 115 8.80 -45.04 -3.12
N ASP A 116 9.87 -44.83 -3.89
CA ASP A 116 10.07 -43.63 -4.72
C ASP A 116 9.46 -43.77 -6.13
N ASP A 117 9.15 -44.99 -6.58
CA ASP A 117 8.51 -45.27 -7.88
C ASP A 117 7.12 -45.90 -7.70
N LEU A 118 6.10 -45.21 -8.23
CA LEU A 118 4.69 -45.55 -8.07
C LEU A 118 4.22 -46.59 -9.08
N ASP A 119 4.88 -46.67 -10.26
CA ASP A 119 4.52 -47.64 -11.29
C ASP A 119 4.94 -49.05 -10.84
N GLU A 120 6.08 -49.19 -10.16
CA GLU A 120 6.54 -50.47 -9.59
C GLU A 120 5.62 -50.98 -8.46
N LEU A 121 5.12 -50.06 -7.62
CA LEU A 121 4.18 -50.39 -6.56
C LEU A 121 2.82 -50.85 -7.11
N ALA A 122 2.30 -50.17 -8.14
CA ALA A 122 1.07 -50.56 -8.82
C ALA A 122 1.20 -51.94 -9.50
N ASP A 123 2.37 -52.25 -10.07
CA ASP A 123 2.68 -53.56 -10.63
C ASP A 123 2.70 -54.67 -9.55
N LYS A 124 3.34 -54.42 -8.40
CA LYS A 124 3.38 -55.38 -7.28
C LYS A 124 1.99 -55.65 -6.68
N ILE A 125 1.15 -54.62 -6.61
CA ILE A 125 -0.26 -54.75 -6.20
C ILE A 125 -1.04 -55.61 -7.21
N THR A 126 -0.84 -55.37 -8.52
CA THR A 126 -1.54 -56.13 -9.58
C THR A 126 -1.10 -57.60 -9.63
N ARG A 127 0.16 -57.90 -9.31
CA ARG A 127 0.70 -59.27 -9.27
C ARG A 127 0.31 -60.04 -8.00
N ASN A 128 -0.42 -59.42 -7.07
CA ASN A 128 -0.92 -60.04 -5.85
C ASN A 128 0.18 -60.66 -4.97
N GLU A 129 1.41 -60.11 -5.02
CA GLU A 129 2.58 -60.53 -4.22
C GLU A 129 2.54 -59.96 -2.79
N ILE A 130 1.35 -59.59 -2.28
CA ILE A 130 1.16 -58.95 -0.97
C ILE A 130 0.89 -59.98 0.14
N HIS A 131 0.68 -61.25 -0.21
CA HIS A 131 0.53 -62.34 0.75
C HIS A 131 1.87 -63.04 1.08
N ASP A 132 2.14 -63.13 2.38
CA ASP A 132 3.17 -63.90 3.11
C ASP A 132 4.60 -63.37 3.18
N SER A 133 4.86 -62.70 4.32
CA SER A 133 6.08 -62.59 5.15
C SER A 133 6.17 -61.14 5.65
N ASP A 134 5.80 -60.78 6.88
CA ASP A 134 6.53 -61.14 8.10
C ASP A 134 5.59 -61.05 9.31
N ALA A 135 5.19 -62.20 9.82
CA ALA A 135 4.88 -62.39 11.22
C ALA A 135 6.11 -63.05 11.86
N GLU A 136 6.39 -62.66 13.10
CA GLU A 136 7.41 -63.21 14.03
C GLU A 136 8.85 -62.65 13.91
N GLU A 137 9.18 -61.72 14.81
CA GLU A 137 10.18 -62.00 15.86
C GLU A 137 9.91 -61.10 17.09
N ASP A 138 9.79 -61.78 18.22
CA ASP A 138 9.48 -61.35 19.59
C ASP A 138 10.77 -61.07 20.39
N GLY A 139 10.67 -60.29 21.48
CA GLY A 139 11.69 -60.34 22.54
C GLY A 139 11.97 -59.05 23.32
N GLY A 140 11.15 -58.80 24.35
CA GLY A 140 11.58 -58.44 25.73
C GLY A 140 12.25 -57.08 26.03
N ASP A 141 11.56 -56.22 26.79
CA ASP A 141 11.86 -56.03 28.23
C ASP A 141 10.83 -55.07 28.88
N GLU A 142 10.23 -55.54 29.97
CA GLU A 142 9.32 -54.83 30.88
C GLU A 142 10.12 -54.05 31.94
N ASP A 143 9.65 -52.86 32.37
CA ASP A 143 9.27 -52.58 33.78
C ASP A 143 8.99 -51.08 34.07
N ASP A 144 7.82 -50.88 34.71
CA ASP A 144 7.37 -49.86 35.69
C ASP A 144 7.51 -48.34 35.42
N ASP A 145 6.51 -47.48 35.70
CA ASP A 145 5.59 -47.47 36.85
C ASP A 145 4.35 -46.56 36.62
N ALA A 146 3.32 -46.82 37.44
CA ALA A 146 2.22 -45.95 37.87
C ALA A 146 0.84 -46.01 37.15
N ASN A 147 0.20 -47.17 37.27
CA ASN A 147 -1.05 -47.38 38.02
C ASN A 147 -2.00 -46.16 38.23
N HIS A 148 -3.14 -46.12 37.53
CA HIS A 148 -4.40 -45.70 38.17
C HIS A 148 -5.63 -46.36 37.53
N LEU A 149 -6.34 -47.10 38.37
CA LEU A 149 -7.50 -47.94 38.09
C LEU A 149 -8.70 -47.16 37.55
N VAL A 150 -9.41 -47.81 36.63
CA VAL A 150 -10.71 -47.44 36.07
C VAL A 150 -11.81 -47.89 37.03
N GLU A 151 -12.77 -47.02 37.34
CA GLU A 151 -14.12 -47.46 37.68
C GLU A 151 -15.15 -46.61 36.94
N TYR A 152 -15.99 -47.31 36.17
CA TYR A 152 -17.03 -46.81 35.30
C TYR A 152 -18.20 -46.20 36.08
N SER A 153 -18.71 -45.03 35.65
CA SER A 153 -20.16 -44.83 35.48
C SER A 153 -20.49 -43.56 34.69
N ASP A 154 -21.35 -43.78 33.70
CA ASP A 154 -22.39 -42.93 33.11
C ASP A 154 -22.11 -41.55 32.47
N ASP A 155 -22.86 -41.40 31.37
CA ASP A 155 -23.38 -40.21 30.71
C ASP A 155 -22.71 -39.64 29.44
N GLU A 156 -23.61 -39.28 28.51
CA GLU A 156 -23.48 -38.45 27.30
C GLU A 156 -22.98 -39.08 25.98
N ALA A 157 -23.74 -40.05 25.48
CA ALA A 157 -23.82 -40.28 24.03
C ALA A 157 -24.72 -39.20 23.37
N GLY A 158 -24.13 -38.05 23.02
CA GLY A 158 -24.87 -37.00 22.30
C GLY A 158 -24.08 -35.91 21.57
N ALA A 159 -22.78 -35.73 21.80
CA ALA A 159 -22.09 -34.51 21.33
C ALA A 159 -20.66 -34.72 20.79
N GLN A 160 -20.42 -35.72 19.93
CA GLN A 160 -19.12 -35.86 19.26
C GLN A 160 -19.28 -36.14 17.77
N SER A 161 -19.75 -35.13 17.05
CA SER A 161 -19.39 -34.91 15.63
C SER A 161 -19.52 -33.42 15.28
N ALA A 162 -18.88 -32.55 16.07
CA ALA A 162 -18.63 -31.18 15.64
C ALA A 162 -17.44 -31.21 14.66
N VAL A 163 -17.83 -31.40 13.40
CA VAL A 163 -17.09 -31.25 12.13
C VAL A 163 -15.80 -30.42 12.27
N GLU A 164 -14.63 -30.99 11.96
CA GLU A 164 -13.33 -30.25 11.89
C GLU A 164 -13.42 -28.98 11.03
N GLY A 165 -14.28 -28.99 10.00
CA GLY A 165 -14.58 -27.82 9.18
C GLY A 165 -15.21 -26.64 9.94
N GLU A 166 -15.97 -26.87 11.02
CA GLU A 166 -16.51 -25.77 11.85
C GLU A 166 -15.41 -25.09 12.67
N ARG A 167 -14.40 -25.85 13.12
CA ARG A 167 -13.21 -25.30 13.79
C ARG A 167 -12.34 -24.51 12.81
N ASP A 168 -12.19 -24.97 11.58
CA ASP A 168 -11.43 -24.25 10.54
C ASP A 168 -12.14 -22.97 10.07
N LEU A 169 -13.47 -23.01 9.92
CA LEU A 169 -14.29 -21.82 9.63
C LEU A 169 -14.27 -20.81 10.79
N ALA A 170 -14.30 -21.29 12.04
CA ALA A 170 -14.22 -20.44 13.22
C ALA A 170 -12.80 -19.84 13.43
N ARG A 171 -11.75 -20.52 12.95
CA ARG A 171 -10.35 -20.10 13.13
C ARG A 171 -9.88 -19.13 12.04
N LYS A 172 -10.40 -19.20 10.81
CA LYS A 172 -10.01 -18.32 9.68
C LYS A 172 -10.93 -17.11 9.53
N MET A 173 -11.04 -16.28 10.57
CA MET A 173 -11.79 -15.00 10.53
C MET A 173 -11.09 -13.89 9.72
N GLY A 174 -9.95 -14.21 9.13
CA GLY A 174 -9.20 -13.39 8.18
C GLY A 174 -7.72 -13.74 8.24
N GLU A 175 -7.01 -13.64 7.14
CA GLU A 175 -5.59 -13.97 7.04
C GLU A 175 -4.87 -12.94 6.18
N LEU A 176 -3.67 -12.55 6.60
CA LEU A 176 -2.72 -11.90 5.71
C LEU A 176 -2.17 -12.98 4.77
N ARG A 177 -2.13 -12.68 3.47
CA ARG A 177 -1.59 -13.60 2.46
C ARG A 177 -0.71 -12.85 1.48
N LEU A 178 0.39 -13.48 1.09
CA LEU A 178 1.26 -12.98 0.03
C LEU A 178 0.65 -13.30 -1.34
N GLU A 179 0.04 -12.31 -2.00
CA GLU A 179 -0.48 -12.40 -3.36
C GLU A 179 0.35 -11.54 -4.31
N ASN A 180 0.85 -12.12 -5.41
CA ASN A 180 1.60 -11.42 -6.47
C ASN A 180 2.84 -10.63 -5.96
N GLY A 181 3.43 -11.04 -4.84
CA GLY A 181 4.55 -10.34 -4.20
C GLY A 181 4.14 -9.16 -3.29
N SER A 182 2.84 -8.99 -3.03
CA SER A 182 2.27 -8.02 -2.09
C SER A 182 1.45 -8.73 -1.01
N VAL A 183 1.65 -8.41 0.26
CA VAL A 183 0.81 -8.93 1.36
C VAL A 183 -0.55 -8.25 1.29
N ARG A 184 -1.64 -9.01 1.21
CA ARG A 184 -3.04 -8.53 1.26
C ARG A 184 -3.78 -9.16 2.43
N PHE A 185 -4.74 -8.45 3.00
CA PHE A 185 -5.63 -8.98 4.02
C PHE A 185 -6.93 -9.52 3.40
N ILE A 186 -7.23 -10.79 3.64
CA ILE A 186 -8.47 -11.42 3.19
C ILE A 186 -9.29 -11.79 4.43
N GLY A 187 -10.43 -11.13 4.64
CA GLY A 187 -11.32 -11.38 5.78
C GLY A 187 -12.04 -12.73 5.68
N GLY A 188 -12.45 -13.29 6.83
CA GLY A 188 -13.08 -14.63 6.90
C GLY A 188 -14.45 -14.76 6.24
N THR A 189 -15.08 -13.64 5.87
CA THR A 189 -16.30 -13.62 5.05
C THR A 189 -16.02 -13.76 3.55
N SER A 190 -14.75 -13.73 3.13
CA SER A 190 -14.35 -13.93 1.75
C SER A 190 -14.49 -15.40 1.37
N HIS A 191 -15.47 -15.69 0.51
CA HIS A 191 -15.67 -17.02 -0.08
C HIS A 191 -14.75 -17.28 -1.29
N LEU A 192 -13.91 -16.29 -1.65
CA LEU A 192 -13.02 -16.37 -2.79
C LEU A 192 -11.67 -16.94 -2.34
N ILE A 193 -11.54 -18.26 -2.44
CA ILE A 193 -10.22 -18.88 -2.60
C ILE A 193 -9.80 -18.58 -4.04
N TYR A 194 -9.21 -17.41 -4.27
CA TYR A 194 -8.55 -17.12 -5.53
C TYR A 194 -7.29 -18.00 -5.60
N MET A 195 -7.40 -19.15 -6.29
CA MET A 195 -6.22 -19.92 -6.70
C MET A 195 -5.57 -19.14 -7.84
N GLY A 196 -4.52 -18.38 -7.51
CA GLY A 196 -3.97 -17.37 -8.37
C GLY A 196 -3.77 -17.79 -9.83
N ASP A 197 -4.23 -16.96 -10.77
CA ASP A 197 -3.73 -17.04 -12.13
C ASP A 197 -2.22 -16.78 -12.07
N SER A 198 -1.44 -17.78 -12.47
CA SER A 198 0.02 -17.70 -12.65
C SER A 198 0.44 -16.76 -13.80
N TYR A 199 -0.42 -15.81 -14.18
CA TYR A 199 -0.31 -14.99 -15.39
C TYR A 199 -0.44 -13.48 -15.16
N SER A 200 -0.26 -12.98 -13.95
CA SER A 200 0.12 -11.57 -13.76
C SER A 200 1.59 -11.50 -13.36
N ASN A 201 2.46 -11.60 -14.36
CA ASN A 201 3.87 -11.26 -14.21
C ASN A 201 3.91 -9.77 -13.81
N PRO A 202 4.55 -9.35 -12.70
CA PRO A 202 4.71 -7.93 -12.35
C PRO A 202 5.57 -7.13 -13.35
N ALA A 203 5.94 -7.75 -14.47
CA ALA A 203 6.79 -7.21 -15.53
C ALA A 203 6.12 -6.09 -16.35
N ASP A 204 4.82 -5.82 -16.14
CA ASP A 204 4.09 -4.75 -16.83
C ASP A 204 4.11 -3.43 -16.03
N GLU A 205 5.23 -3.06 -15.41
CA GLU A 205 5.56 -1.63 -15.45
C GLU A 205 6.13 -1.37 -16.85
N PRO A 206 5.56 -0.45 -17.66
CA PRO A 206 6.19 -0.07 -18.90
C PRO A 206 7.57 0.51 -18.60
N SER A 207 8.60 -0.32 -18.80
CA SER A 207 10.00 0.08 -18.87
C SER A 207 10.21 0.87 -20.17
N SER A 208 9.63 2.07 -20.24
CA SER A 208 9.71 2.94 -21.41
C SER A 208 10.69 4.11 -21.23
N ASP A 209 11.46 4.13 -20.14
CA ASP A 209 12.52 5.12 -19.97
C ASP A 209 13.86 4.54 -20.43
N ASN A 210 14.20 4.80 -21.69
CA ASN A 210 15.55 4.59 -22.22
C ASN A 210 16.52 5.59 -21.58
N TYR A 211 16.99 5.33 -20.36
CA TYR A 211 18.02 6.15 -19.75
C TYR A 211 19.37 5.94 -20.44
N ALA A 212 20.09 7.03 -20.72
CA ALA A 212 21.42 6.96 -21.28
C ALA A 212 22.40 6.31 -20.27
N PRO A 213 23.37 5.48 -20.72
CA PRO A 213 24.40 4.94 -19.84
C PRO A 213 25.18 6.07 -19.16
N GLY A 214 25.22 6.08 -17.82
CA GLY A 214 25.88 7.13 -17.02
C GLY A 214 24.98 8.26 -16.52
N THR A 215 23.65 8.16 -16.67
CA THR A 215 22.70 9.11 -16.06
C THR A 215 22.79 9.04 -14.52
N ASN A 216 22.77 10.19 -13.85
CA ASN A 216 22.81 10.26 -12.38
C ASN A 216 21.59 9.51 -11.79
N PRO A 217 21.77 8.52 -10.90
CA PRO A 217 20.66 7.76 -10.31
C PRO A 217 19.55 8.64 -9.74
N ILE A 218 19.90 9.79 -9.16
CA ILE A 218 18.97 10.72 -8.52
C ILE A 218 18.01 11.36 -9.53
N THR A 219 18.47 11.66 -10.74
CA THR A 219 17.64 12.33 -11.76
C THR A 219 16.67 11.35 -12.42
N THR A 220 16.91 10.04 -12.30
CA THR A 220 16.07 9.02 -12.94
C THR A 220 14.65 8.93 -12.36
N TRP A 221 14.42 9.45 -11.15
CA TRP A 221 13.14 9.38 -10.45
C TRP A 221 12.09 10.39 -10.93
N THR A 222 12.49 11.41 -11.68
CA THR A 222 11.57 12.45 -12.17
C THR A 222 11.88 12.83 -13.61
N ARG A 223 10.84 13.11 -14.40
CA ARG A 223 10.97 13.65 -15.76
C ARG A 223 10.93 15.19 -15.80
N VAL A 224 10.78 15.83 -14.63
CA VAL A 224 10.53 17.26 -14.55
C VAL A 224 11.81 18.10 -14.58
N THR A 225 12.90 17.58 -14.03
CA THR A 225 14.20 18.25 -13.99
C THR A 225 15.33 17.23 -14.08
N ASP A 226 16.39 17.59 -14.80
CA ASP A 226 17.64 16.84 -14.86
C ASP A 226 18.71 17.41 -13.91
N ASP A 227 18.34 18.36 -13.04
CA ASP A 227 19.26 18.97 -12.07
C ASP A 227 19.33 18.15 -10.77
N PRO A 228 20.41 17.38 -10.52
CA PRO A 228 20.53 16.58 -9.30
C PRO A 228 20.68 17.43 -8.04
N VAL A 229 21.18 18.66 -8.15
CA VAL A 229 21.35 19.57 -7.01
C VAL A 229 20.00 20.04 -6.52
N LEU A 230 19.11 20.43 -7.44
CA LEU A 230 17.73 20.81 -7.11
C LEU A 230 16.97 19.65 -6.48
N ILE A 231 17.06 18.44 -7.06
CA ILE A 231 16.36 17.25 -6.52
C ILE A 231 16.85 16.95 -5.10
N ALA A 232 18.17 16.89 -4.89
CA ALA A 232 18.76 16.65 -3.57
C ALA A 232 18.36 17.74 -2.55
N HIS A 233 18.37 19.02 -2.97
CA HIS A 233 17.94 20.14 -2.13
C HIS A 233 16.49 19.99 -1.66
N LEU A 234 15.57 19.68 -2.57
CA LEU A 234 14.15 19.53 -2.26
C LEU A 234 13.86 18.30 -1.39
N ILE A 235 14.56 17.18 -1.61
CA ILE A 235 14.46 15.99 -0.75
C ILE A 235 14.99 16.29 0.65
N ASN A 236 16.12 17.01 0.77
CA ASN A 236 16.64 17.43 2.08
C ASN A 236 15.67 18.37 2.80
N LYS A 237 15.01 19.29 2.09
CA LYS A 237 13.95 20.14 2.65
C LYS A 237 12.78 19.32 3.18
N TYR A 238 12.34 18.31 2.43
CA TYR A 238 11.29 17.39 2.86
C TYR A 238 11.68 16.67 4.16
N PHE A 239 12.88 16.07 4.23
CA PHE A 239 13.34 15.35 5.41
C PHE A 239 13.62 16.26 6.61
N CYS A 240 14.01 17.52 6.37
CA CYS A 240 14.27 18.50 7.42
C CYS A 240 12.99 19.03 8.07
N TYR A 241 11.95 19.35 7.27
CA TYR A 241 10.79 20.10 7.76
C TYR A 241 9.48 19.31 7.79
N HIS A 242 9.23 18.44 6.81
CA HIS A 242 7.95 17.74 6.70
C HIS A 242 7.98 16.37 7.38
N TYR A 243 9.00 15.57 7.09
CA TYR A 243 9.16 14.20 7.60
C TYR A 243 9.12 14.10 9.14
N PRO A 244 9.75 14.99 9.93
CA PRO A 244 9.79 14.81 11.38
C PRO A 244 8.44 14.93 12.08
N TYR A 245 7.46 15.58 11.43
CA TYR A 245 6.08 15.65 11.93
C TYR A 245 5.22 14.56 11.30
N PHE A 246 5.35 14.31 9.99
CA PHE A 246 4.63 13.26 9.27
C PHE A 246 5.54 12.07 8.97
N THR A 247 5.94 11.32 10.01
CA THR A 247 6.80 10.14 9.88
C THR A 247 6.01 8.99 9.25
N THR A 248 6.07 8.87 7.92
CA THR A 248 5.22 7.94 7.15
C THR A 248 5.98 6.89 6.36
N LEU A 249 7.31 6.93 6.38
CA LEU A 249 8.19 5.98 5.71
C LEU A 249 9.45 5.75 6.54
N SER A 250 10.16 4.65 6.29
CA SER A 250 11.49 4.43 6.88
C SER A 250 12.54 5.16 6.03
N LYS A 251 13.18 6.19 6.61
CA LYS A 251 14.19 7.01 5.93
C LYS A 251 15.35 6.16 5.38
N LYS A 252 15.89 5.23 6.18
CA LYS A 252 17.03 4.38 5.77
C LYS A 252 16.69 3.48 4.58
N MET A 253 15.51 2.85 4.61
CA MET A 253 15.08 1.96 3.53
C MET A 253 14.80 2.75 2.25
N PHE A 254 14.18 3.93 2.39
CA PHE A 254 13.99 4.85 1.28
C PHE A 254 15.32 5.30 0.67
N GLU A 255 16.27 5.78 1.48
CA GLU A 255 17.58 6.26 1.00
C GLU A 255 18.36 5.17 0.27
N LYS A 256 18.36 3.95 0.83
CA LYS A 256 18.99 2.77 0.20
C LYS A 256 18.47 2.53 -1.22
N ASP A 257 17.18 2.68 -1.45
CA ASP A 257 16.57 2.46 -2.77
C ASP A 257 16.68 3.71 -3.65
N TYR A 258 16.59 4.90 -3.07
CA TYR A 258 16.72 6.19 -3.74
C TYR A 258 18.08 6.36 -4.44
N TYR A 259 19.18 5.99 -3.77
CA TYR A 259 20.53 6.10 -4.36
C TYR A 259 20.84 5.05 -5.45
N LYS A 260 20.07 3.95 -5.52
CA LYS A 260 20.21 2.98 -6.62
C LYS A 260 19.71 3.55 -7.95
N GLY A 261 18.70 4.42 -7.91
CA GLY A 261 18.03 4.95 -9.10
C GLY A 261 17.17 3.91 -9.82
N ARG A 262 16.58 4.31 -10.95
CA ARG A 262 15.69 3.47 -11.78
C ARG A 262 16.38 2.92 -13.04
N ALA A 263 17.54 3.47 -13.42
CA ALA A 263 18.18 3.12 -14.69
C ALA A 263 18.77 1.70 -14.66
N GLY A 264 18.19 0.78 -15.44
CA GLY A 264 18.73 -0.58 -15.65
C GLY A 264 18.56 -1.51 -14.45
N ILE A 265 17.65 -1.19 -13.53
CA ILE A 265 17.42 -1.92 -12.28
C ILE A 265 16.02 -2.54 -12.29
N ASP A 266 15.90 -3.78 -11.81
CA ASP A 266 14.59 -4.47 -11.66
C ASP A 266 13.72 -3.69 -10.66
N PRO A 267 12.47 -3.29 -11.03
CA PRO A 267 11.53 -2.64 -10.12
C PRO A 267 11.36 -3.36 -8.77
N LYS A 268 11.57 -4.68 -8.71
CA LYS A 268 11.52 -5.46 -7.47
C LYS A 268 12.64 -5.14 -6.47
N SER A 269 13.71 -4.48 -6.91
CA SER A 269 14.86 -4.17 -6.07
C SER A 269 14.80 -2.78 -5.41
N THR A 270 13.77 -1.99 -5.75
CA THR A 270 13.45 -0.67 -5.18
C THR A 270 12.04 -0.67 -4.58
N VAL A 271 11.78 -1.59 -3.65
CA VAL A 271 10.44 -1.77 -3.05
C VAL A 271 10.02 -0.55 -2.21
N TYR A 272 10.99 0.19 -1.66
CA TYR A 272 10.77 1.31 -0.73
C TYR A 272 10.91 2.68 -1.39
N CYS A 273 11.19 2.74 -2.70
CA CYS A 273 11.29 3.98 -3.45
C CYS A 273 10.63 3.84 -4.83
N SER A 274 9.76 4.79 -5.18
CA SER A 274 9.14 4.85 -6.51
C SER A 274 9.16 6.25 -7.06
N SER A 275 9.11 6.39 -8.39
CA SER A 275 8.99 7.71 -9.05
C SER A 275 7.79 8.49 -8.52
N LEU A 276 6.68 7.81 -8.23
CA LEU A 276 5.48 8.43 -7.67
C LEU A 276 5.77 9.06 -6.30
N LEU A 277 6.40 8.28 -5.40
CA LEU A 277 6.76 8.74 -4.06
C LEU A 277 7.75 9.90 -4.10
N VAL A 278 8.80 9.79 -4.92
CA VAL A 278 9.81 10.85 -5.06
C VAL A 278 9.18 12.14 -5.58
N ASN A 279 8.34 12.09 -6.62
CA ASN A 279 7.67 13.30 -7.11
C ASN A 279 6.70 13.90 -6.09
N ALA A 280 6.02 13.09 -5.26
CA ALA A 280 5.21 13.59 -4.16
C ALA A 280 6.06 14.30 -3.09
N MET A 281 7.21 13.73 -2.72
CA MET A 281 8.18 14.34 -1.78
C MET A 281 8.77 15.63 -2.32
N LEU A 282 9.16 15.66 -3.60
CA LEU A 282 9.68 16.87 -4.27
C LEU A 282 8.63 17.99 -4.31
N ALA A 283 7.36 17.65 -4.61
CA ALA A 283 6.28 18.61 -4.60
C ALA A 283 6.07 19.27 -3.23
N LEU A 284 6.21 18.50 -2.14
CA LEU A 284 6.17 19.03 -0.77
C LEU A 284 7.43 19.84 -0.41
N GLY A 285 8.61 19.34 -0.79
CA GLY A 285 9.89 20.02 -0.57
C GLY A 285 9.91 21.43 -1.17
N CYS A 286 9.24 21.63 -2.32
CA CYS A 286 9.11 22.93 -2.97
C CYS A 286 8.42 23.99 -2.09
N HIS A 287 7.55 23.62 -1.15
CA HIS A 287 6.91 24.59 -0.26
C HIS A 287 7.89 25.22 0.75
N PHE A 288 9.02 24.56 1.02
CA PHE A 288 10.03 25.00 1.98
C PHE A 288 11.25 25.66 1.33
N SER A 289 11.19 25.91 0.02
CA SER A 289 12.26 26.56 -0.75
C SER A 289 11.72 27.71 -1.60
N ASP A 290 12.55 28.74 -1.74
CA ASP A 290 12.35 29.92 -2.58
C ASP A 290 13.28 29.94 -3.80
N ILE A 291 13.97 28.83 -4.10
CA ILE A 291 14.77 28.66 -5.31
C ILE A 291 13.85 28.65 -6.54
N SER A 292 14.30 29.24 -7.66
CA SER A 292 13.55 29.33 -8.92
C SER A 292 12.97 27.99 -9.39
N GLY A 293 13.73 26.90 -9.26
CA GLY A 293 13.31 25.54 -9.61
C GLY A 293 12.17 24.96 -8.76
N ALA A 294 11.87 25.56 -7.59
CA ALA A 294 10.73 25.14 -6.77
C ALA A 294 9.38 25.64 -7.32
N TYR A 295 9.39 26.65 -8.19
CA TYR A 295 8.18 27.29 -8.72
C TYR A 295 7.75 26.65 -10.05
N GLY A 296 6.46 26.34 -10.20
CA GLY A 296 5.89 25.97 -11.51
C GLY A 296 5.85 27.14 -12.48
N ILE A 297 5.61 28.34 -11.97
CA ILE A 297 5.69 29.60 -12.70
C ILE A 297 6.57 30.52 -11.86
N ALA A 298 7.70 30.95 -12.42
CA ALA A 298 8.68 31.77 -11.71
C ALA A 298 8.01 32.98 -11.05
N GLY A 299 8.20 33.11 -9.73
CA GLY A 299 7.68 34.22 -8.93
C GLY A 299 6.25 34.07 -8.40
N ASP A 300 5.51 33.00 -8.74
CA ASP A 300 4.18 32.74 -8.15
C ASP A 300 4.24 31.66 -7.07
N SER A 301 4.19 32.07 -5.80
CA SER A 301 4.20 31.18 -4.63
C SER A 301 3.07 30.14 -4.64
N ARG A 302 1.95 30.39 -5.32
CA ARG A 302 0.83 29.42 -5.42
C ARG A 302 1.15 28.24 -6.35
N THR A 303 2.20 28.39 -7.17
CA THR A 303 2.61 27.37 -8.15
C THR A 303 3.74 26.48 -7.67
N LYS A 304 4.22 26.68 -6.44
CA LYS A 304 5.29 25.87 -5.86
C LYS A 304 4.96 24.37 -5.93
N GLY A 305 5.88 23.59 -6.48
CA GLY A 305 5.75 22.14 -6.64
C GLY A 305 4.62 21.66 -7.56
N ASN A 306 3.93 22.55 -8.30
CA ASN A 306 2.84 22.14 -9.20
C ASN A 306 3.33 21.19 -10.31
N HIS A 307 4.55 21.39 -10.81
CA HIS A 307 5.15 20.58 -11.87
C HIS A 307 5.43 19.15 -11.39
N PHE A 308 6.05 18.98 -10.21
CA PHE A 308 6.26 17.66 -9.60
C PHE A 308 4.94 16.98 -9.23
N PHE A 309 3.96 17.74 -8.72
CA PHE A 309 2.64 17.19 -8.42
C PHE A 309 1.86 16.78 -9.68
N ALA A 310 2.04 17.48 -10.80
CA ALA A 310 1.48 17.09 -12.09
C ALA A 310 2.06 15.77 -12.57
N GLU A 311 3.38 15.58 -12.41
CA GLU A 311 4.04 14.31 -12.73
C GLU A 311 3.58 13.17 -11.83
N ALA A 312 3.45 13.40 -10.52
CA ALA A 312 2.89 12.39 -9.61
C ALA A 312 1.47 11.93 -10.04
N LYS A 313 0.58 12.86 -10.41
CA LYS A 313 -0.75 12.50 -10.95
C LYS A 313 -0.68 11.73 -12.26
N ARG A 314 0.26 12.06 -13.14
CA ARG A 314 0.48 11.37 -14.42
C ARG A 314 0.86 9.90 -14.15
N LEU A 315 1.78 9.67 -13.22
CA LEU A 315 2.24 8.34 -12.82
C LEU A 315 1.12 7.48 -12.22
N ILE A 316 0.22 8.07 -11.41
CA ILE A 316 -0.94 7.35 -10.88
C ILE A 316 -1.79 6.74 -12.00
N VAL A 317 -2.03 7.50 -13.06
CA VAL A 317 -2.88 7.07 -14.19
C VAL A 317 -2.13 6.13 -15.14
N GLU A 318 -0.86 6.42 -15.43
CA GLU A 318 -0.05 5.63 -16.36
C GLU A 318 0.26 4.22 -15.83
N ASN A 319 0.55 4.08 -14.55
CA ASN A 319 0.91 2.80 -13.93
C ASN A 319 -0.30 2.03 -13.38
N ASP A 320 -1.51 2.56 -13.54
CA ASP A 320 -2.74 2.06 -12.92
C ASP A 320 -2.56 1.72 -11.42
N GLU A 321 -2.02 2.69 -10.67
CA GLU A 321 -1.71 2.53 -9.25
C GLU A 321 -2.97 2.22 -8.39
N TYR A 322 -4.17 2.39 -8.96
CA TYR A 322 -5.43 2.06 -8.33
C TYR A 322 -5.67 0.56 -8.21
N GLU A 323 -5.12 -0.26 -9.12
CA GLU A 323 -5.32 -1.72 -9.14
C GLU A 323 -4.36 -2.45 -8.20
N LYS A 324 -3.15 -1.89 -8.02
CA LYS A 324 -2.02 -2.55 -7.33
C LYS A 324 -1.59 -1.75 -6.11
N PRO A 325 -2.15 -2.03 -4.92
CA PRO A 325 -1.77 -1.32 -3.72
C PRO A 325 -0.37 -1.75 -3.27
N ARG A 326 0.54 -0.78 -3.22
CA ARG A 326 1.93 -0.94 -2.77
C ARG A 326 2.20 -0.01 -1.60
N LEU A 327 3.20 -0.36 -0.78
CA LEU A 327 3.61 0.46 0.35
C LEU A 327 3.96 1.91 -0.08
N VAL A 328 4.74 2.05 -1.16
CA VAL A 328 5.13 3.34 -1.74
C VAL A 328 3.95 4.13 -2.31
N THR A 329 2.91 3.44 -2.82
CA THR A 329 1.70 4.07 -3.35
C THR A 329 0.86 4.65 -2.20
N VAL A 330 0.72 3.90 -1.10
CA VAL A 330 0.10 4.39 0.15
C VAL A 330 0.82 5.65 0.64
N GLN A 331 2.14 5.56 0.80
CA GLN A 331 2.97 6.68 1.26
C GLN A 331 2.82 7.91 0.35
N ALA A 332 2.90 7.73 -0.96
CA ALA A 332 2.80 8.83 -1.92
C ALA A 332 1.42 9.52 -1.90
N LEU A 333 0.33 8.74 -1.86
CA LEU A 333 -1.03 9.28 -1.78
C LEU A 333 -1.25 10.07 -0.47
N ALA A 334 -0.69 9.58 0.63
CA ALA A 334 -0.73 10.29 1.92
C ALA A 334 -0.03 11.65 1.83
N LEU A 335 1.17 11.70 1.24
CA LEU A 335 1.92 12.95 1.02
C LEU A 335 1.20 13.91 0.06
N MET A 336 0.66 13.38 -1.04
CA MET A 336 -0.14 14.15 -2.00
C MET A 336 -1.38 14.77 -1.34
N SER A 337 -1.97 14.12 -0.34
CA SER A 337 -3.11 14.65 0.39
C SER A 337 -2.76 15.97 1.08
N VAL A 338 -1.67 16.01 1.86
CA VAL A 338 -1.27 17.20 2.62
C VAL A 338 -0.74 18.30 1.72
N ARG A 339 -0.13 17.93 0.60
CA ARG A 339 0.25 18.89 -0.45
C ARG A 339 -0.97 19.67 -0.94
N GLU A 340 -2.06 18.99 -1.28
CA GLU A 340 -3.29 19.66 -1.74
C GLU A 340 -3.98 20.45 -0.63
N ALA A 341 -3.94 19.97 0.62
CA ALA A 341 -4.41 20.71 1.78
C ALA A 341 -3.65 22.04 1.95
N GLY A 342 -2.32 22.02 1.86
CA GLY A 342 -1.47 23.22 1.94
C GLY A 342 -1.73 24.23 0.81
N CYS A 343 -2.33 23.81 -0.30
CA CYS A 343 -2.76 24.70 -1.39
C CYS A 343 -4.24 25.14 -1.29
N GLY A 344 -4.92 24.85 -0.19
CA GLY A 344 -6.35 25.16 0.01
C GLY A 344 -7.31 24.31 -0.83
N ARG A 345 -6.85 23.18 -1.38
CA ARG A 345 -7.67 22.27 -2.22
C ARG A 345 -8.10 21.03 -1.43
N GLU A 346 -8.86 21.29 -0.39
CA GLU A 346 -9.24 20.33 0.64
C GLU A 346 -10.00 19.11 0.10
N ALA A 347 -10.94 19.31 -0.83
CA ALA A 347 -11.74 18.23 -1.40
C ALA A 347 -10.86 17.19 -2.11
N LYS A 348 -9.84 17.63 -2.85
CA LYS A 348 -8.89 16.74 -3.53
C LYS A 348 -7.97 16.07 -2.53
N GLY A 349 -7.45 16.82 -1.56
CA GLY A 349 -6.61 16.28 -0.49
C GLY A 349 -7.31 15.14 0.26
N TRP A 350 -8.57 15.33 0.62
CA TRP A 350 -9.37 14.30 1.30
C TRP A 350 -9.59 13.03 0.48
N VAL A 351 -9.76 13.14 -0.84
CA VAL A 351 -9.87 11.97 -1.71
C VAL A 351 -8.57 11.17 -1.72
N TYR A 352 -7.42 11.84 -1.84
CA TYR A 352 -6.11 11.18 -1.79
C TYR A 352 -5.84 10.50 -0.44
N SER A 353 -6.19 11.13 0.68
CA SER A 353 -6.03 10.50 1.99
C SER A 353 -6.94 9.27 2.14
N GLY A 354 -8.20 9.35 1.70
CA GLY A 354 -9.10 8.19 1.69
C GLY A 354 -8.59 7.02 0.84
N MET A 355 -8.00 7.31 -0.33
CA MET A 355 -7.37 6.26 -1.16
C MET A 355 -6.20 5.61 -0.42
N SER A 356 -5.32 6.41 0.19
CA SER A 356 -4.20 5.92 0.98
C SER A 356 -4.64 4.98 2.10
N PHE A 357 -5.67 5.35 2.86
CA PHE A 357 -6.12 4.56 4.02
C PHE A 357 -6.75 3.23 3.59
N ARG A 358 -7.56 3.23 2.52
CA ARG A 358 -8.13 1.99 1.98
C ARG A 358 -7.07 1.05 1.45
N MET A 359 -6.06 1.58 0.74
CA MET A 359 -4.93 0.77 0.27
C MET A 359 -4.08 0.24 1.44
N ALA A 360 -3.90 1.02 2.50
CA ALA A 360 -3.21 0.58 3.72
C ALA A 360 -3.94 -0.59 4.40
N GLN A 361 -5.28 -0.57 4.42
CA GLN A 361 -6.10 -1.67 4.92
C GLN A 361 -6.08 -2.88 3.99
N ASP A 362 -6.11 -2.67 2.66
CA ASP A 362 -6.07 -3.77 1.67
C ASP A 362 -4.78 -4.59 1.79
N ILE A 363 -3.63 -3.93 1.97
CA ILE A 363 -2.36 -4.63 2.18
C ILE A 363 -2.15 -5.09 3.63
N GLY A 364 -3.15 -4.88 4.50
CA GLY A 364 -3.15 -5.34 5.88
C GLY A 364 -2.17 -4.63 6.80
N LEU A 365 -1.87 -3.34 6.56
CA LEU A 365 -0.99 -2.58 7.46
C LEU A 365 -1.59 -2.34 8.84
N ASN A 366 -2.92 -2.44 8.98
CA ASN A 366 -3.65 -2.23 10.24
C ASN A 366 -3.61 -3.45 11.19
N LEU A 367 -3.02 -4.56 10.76
CA LEU A 367 -2.98 -5.81 11.51
C LEU A 367 -1.56 -6.13 11.95
N GLU A 368 -1.43 -6.72 13.14
CA GLU A 368 -0.16 -7.29 13.57
C GLU A 368 0.13 -8.57 12.78
N MET A 369 1.38 -8.72 12.33
CA MET A 369 1.84 -9.91 11.62
C MET A 369 2.15 -11.03 12.61
N GLY A 370 1.60 -12.22 12.38
CA GLY A 370 1.77 -13.39 13.24
C GLY A 370 2.39 -14.59 12.49
N GLY A 371 3.01 -15.51 13.24
CA GLY A 371 3.46 -16.82 12.73
C GLY A 371 4.55 -16.76 11.66
N LEU A 372 4.40 -17.61 10.63
CA LEU A 372 5.36 -17.84 9.53
C LEU A 372 5.70 -16.60 8.69
N GLU A 373 4.78 -15.63 8.59
CA GLU A 373 5.03 -14.39 7.83
C GLU A 373 6.01 -13.46 8.54
N LYS A 374 5.99 -13.44 9.87
CA LYS A 374 6.95 -12.67 10.67
C LYS A 374 8.36 -13.28 10.56
N GLU A 375 8.46 -14.59 10.39
CA GLU A 375 9.73 -15.30 10.20
C GLU A 375 10.30 -15.11 8.79
N ALA A 376 9.45 -14.83 7.80
CA ALA A 376 9.86 -14.61 6.42
C ALA A 376 10.32 -13.16 6.11
N MET A 377 10.04 -12.19 7.00
CA MET A 377 10.35 -10.77 6.80
C MET A 377 11.43 -10.27 7.77
N ASN A 378 12.25 -9.34 7.29
CA ASN A 378 13.28 -8.71 8.13
C ASN A 378 12.67 -7.63 9.04
N GLU A 379 13.29 -7.37 10.20
CA GLU A 379 12.83 -6.40 11.21
C GLU A 379 12.58 -5.00 10.60
N TYR A 380 13.43 -4.57 9.67
CA TYR A 380 13.29 -3.30 8.94
C TYR A 380 12.05 -3.25 8.03
N GLU A 381 11.59 -4.39 7.51
CA GLU A 381 10.40 -4.47 6.65
C GLU A 381 9.13 -4.40 7.49
N ILE A 382 9.16 -5.07 8.65
CA ILE A 382 8.12 -4.97 9.68
C ILE A 382 8.01 -3.52 10.14
N ASP A 383 9.15 -2.87 10.42
CA ASP A 383 9.17 -1.46 10.81
C ASP A 383 8.60 -0.54 9.72
N ALA A 384 9.02 -0.73 8.45
CA ALA A 384 8.51 0.09 7.34
C ALA A 384 6.99 0.01 7.21
N ARG A 385 6.39 -1.16 7.44
CA ARG A 385 4.92 -1.35 7.48
C ARG A 385 4.28 -0.61 8.66
N ARG A 386 4.86 -0.74 9.87
CA ARG A 386 4.38 -0.05 11.07
C ARG A 386 4.43 1.47 10.95
N VAL A 387 5.56 2.01 10.49
CA VAL A 387 5.74 3.46 10.27
C VAL A 387 4.73 3.99 9.25
N THR A 388 4.50 3.24 8.17
CA THR A 388 3.53 3.64 7.15
C THR A 388 2.10 3.64 7.70
N PHE A 389 1.72 2.63 8.49
CA PHE A 389 0.42 2.58 9.14
C PHE A 389 0.21 3.76 10.10
N TRP A 390 1.13 3.96 11.04
CA TRP A 390 1.04 5.03 12.03
C TRP A 390 1.09 6.42 11.38
N GLY A 391 1.83 6.58 10.29
CA GLY A 391 1.80 7.78 9.46
C GLY A 391 0.42 8.02 8.83
N CYS A 392 -0.22 6.98 8.28
CA CYS A 392 -1.60 7.06 7.80
C CYS A 392 -2.59 7.41 8.92
N TYR A 393 -2.41 6.81 10.09
CA TYR A 393 -3.23 7.05 11.28
C TYR A 393 -3.12 8.52 11.73
N LEU A 394 -1.91 9.09 11.74
CA LEU A 394 -1.69 10.52 11.99
C LEU A 394 -2.38 11.40 10.94
N PHE A 395 -2.20 11.11 9.65
CA PHE A 395 -2.87 11.88 8.59
C PHE A 395 -4.40 11.85 8.75
N ASP A 396 -4.98 10.70 9.10
CA ASP A 396 -6.41 10.58 9.36
C ASP A 396 -6.87 11.53 10.47
N LYS A 397 -6.12 11.62 11.58
CA LYS A 397 -6.47 12.54 12.68
C LYS A 397 -6.22 13.99 12.29
N CYS A 398 -5.11 14.33 11.65
CA CYS A 398 -4.88 15.69 11.18
C CYS A 398 -6.01 16.15 10.25
N TRP A 399 -6.43 15.34 9.29
CA TRP A 399 -7.56 15.64 8.42
C TRP A 399 -8.89 15.77 9.18
N SER A 400 -9.11 14.90 10.15
CA SER A 400 -10.34 14.91 10.96
C SER A 400 -10.42 16.10 11.90
N ASN A 401 -9.29 16.63 12.41
CA ASN A 401 -9.29 17.85 13.22
C ASN A 401 -9.31 19.11 12.34
N TYR A 402 -8.59 19.11 11.21
CA TYR A 402 -8.54 20.24 10.27
C TYR A 402 -9.93 20.58 9.69
N LEU A 403 -10.74 19.56 9.38
CA LEU A 403 -12.12 19.71 8.87
C LEU A 403 -13.18 19.28 9.89
N GLY A 404 -12.83 19.25 11.18
CA GLY A 404 -13.58 18.63 12.29
C GLY A 404 -14.94 19.23 12.65
N LEU A 405 -15.59 19.92 11.72
CA LEU A 405 -17.02 20.26 11.81
C LEU A 405 -17.91 19.33 10.98
N GLY A 406 -17.38 18.25 10.38
CA GLY A 406 -18.24 17.28 9.67
C GLY A 406 -17.65 15.95 9.21
N ARG A 407 -16.38 15.63 9.46
CA ARG A 407 -15.78 14.35 9.02
C ARG A 407 -15.19 13.59 10.20
N LEU A 408 -15.61 12.33 10.36
CA LEU A 408 -15.11 11.43 11.39
C LEU A 408 -13.81 10.75 10.93
N PRO A 409 -12.95 10.36 11.88
CA PRO A 409 -11.78 9.55 11.58
C PRO A 409 -12.17 8.23 10.89
N GLN A 410 -11.44 7.85 9.84
CA GLN A 410 -11.68 6.60 9.09
C GLN A 410 -10.96 5.40 9.73
N LEU A 411 -9.83 5.64 10.40
CA LEU A 411 -9.02 4.59 11.04
C LEU A 411 -9.29 4.60 12.56
N SER A 412 -10.27 3.83 13.03
CA SER A 412 -10.60 3.81 14.47
C SER A 412 -9.56 3.04 15.29
N ASN A 413 -9.43 3.37 16.58
CA ASN A 413 -8.58 2.63 17.53
C ASN A 413 -8.93 1.14 17.60
N GLU A 414 -10.21 0.82 17.44
CA GLU A 414 -10.74 -0.55 17.52
C GLU A 414 -10.46 -1.36 16.24
N SER A 415 -10.08 -0.70 15.15
CA SER A 415 -9.85 -1.32 13.83
C SER A 415 -8.39 -1.70 13.55
N CYS A 416 -7.51 -1.47 14.52
CA CYS A 416 -6.08 -1.73 14.39
C CYS A 416 -5.50 -2.42 15.62
N ASN A 417 -4.54 -3.33 15.40
CA ASN A 417 -3.80 -4.00 16.48
C ASN A 417 -2.28 -3.84 16.30
N VAL A 418 -1.83 -2.73 15.70
CA VAL A 418 -0.41 -2.50 15.39
C VAL A 418 0.29 -1.93 16.61
N PRO A 419 1.39 -2.56 17.09
CA PRO A 419 2.19 -1.98 18.17
C PRO A 419 2.74 -0.60 17.80
N THR A 420 2.96 0.26 18.80
CA THR A 420 3.62 1.55 18.62
C THR A 420 5.04 1.37 18.05
N LEU A 421 5.58 2.41 17.41
CA LEU A 421 6.89 2.35 16.77
C LEU A 421 8.01 2.00 17.75
N ASP A 422 8.91 1.13 17.29
CA ASP A 422 10.19 0.91 17.94
C ASP A 422 11.07 2.15 17.76
N VAL A 423 11.78 2.53 18.83
CA VAL A 423 12.66 3.70 18.85
C VAL A 423 14.09 3.22 18.65
N PHE A 424 14.60 3.36 17.43
CA PHE A 424 15.96 2.95 17.10
C PHE A 424 16.98 3.98 17.61
N PRO A 425 17.98 3.58 18.41
CA PRO A 425 18.96 4.50 18.99
C PRO A 425 19.76 5.29 17.94
N ASP A 426 19.99 4.74 16.76
CA ASP A 426 20.79 5.36 15.71
C ASP A 426 20.07 6.50 14.98
N GLU A 427 18.75 6.40 14.75
CA GLU A 427 17.93 7.48 14.19
C GLU A 427 17.70 8.60 15.20
N GLU A 428 17.69 8.26 16.48
CA GLU A 428 17.51 9.20 17.58
C GLU A 428 18.74 10.08 17.84
N VAL A 429 19.94 9.60 17.49
CA VAL A 429 21.20 10.34 17.58
C VAL A 429 21.47 11.18 16.32
N GLU A 430 20.75 10.92 15.22
CA GLU A 430 20.90 11.71 14.00
C GLU A 430 20.63 13.19 14.26
N LEU A 431 21.56 14.05 13.84
CA LEU A 431 21.49 15.48 14.07
C LEU A 431 20.51 16.12 13.07
N TRP A 432 19.49 16.77 13.62
CA TRP A 432 18.68 17.73 12.89
C TRP A 432 19.36 19.10 12.92
N CYS A 433 19.47 19.72 11.76
CA CYS A 433 19.91 21.11 11.64
C CYS A 433 18.99 21.87 10.68
N PRO A 434 18.75 23.17 10.91
CA PRO A 434 18.00 23.99 9.98
C PRO A 434 18.67 23.99 8.60
N PHE A 435 17.84 23.87 7.57
CA PHE A 435 18.27 23.84 6.18
C PHE A 435 17.59 24.97 5.38
N PRO A 436 17.98 26.25 5.59
CA PRO A 436 17.57 27.35 4.71
C PRO A 436 18.12 27.17 3.28
N ASP A 437 17.66 27.99 2.33
CA ASP A 437 18.13 27.91 0.94
C ASP A 437 19.62 28.27 0.78
N SER A 438 20.21 28.93 1.78
CA SER A 438 21.65 29.20 1.86
C SER A 438 22.50 27.98 2.29
N GLY A 439 21.88 26.84 2.59
CA GLY A 439 22.55 25.61 3.02
C GLY A 439 22.37 25.29 4.51
N PHE A 440 23.13 24.32 5.01
CA PHE A 440 23.05 23.88 6.41
C PHE A 440 23.52 24.94 7.39
N GLU A 441 22.82 25.08 8.51
CA GLU A 441 23.24 25.93 9.63
C GLU A 441 23.61 25.08 10.86
N PRO A 442 24.90 24.70 11.04
CA PRO A 442 25.32 23.78 12.09
C PRO A 442 25.22 24.34 13.51
N SER A 443 25.11 25.67 13.66
CA SER A 443 25.04 26.36 14.95
C SER A 443 23.81 26.00 15.78
N LEU A 444 22.76 25.48 15.12
CA LEU A 444 21.49 25.09 15.70
C LEU A 444 21.25 23.57 15.64
N ALA A 445 22.32 22.79 15.40
CA ALA A 445 22.22 21.34 15.34
C ALA A 445 21.83 20.74 16.69
N GLN A 446 20.83 19.86 16.69
CA GLN A 446 20.38 19.12 17.87
C GLN A 446 19.89 17.73 17.45
N PRO A 447 19.84 16.73 18.35
CA PRO A 447 19.34 15.39 18.01
C PRO A 447 17.90 15.47 17.47
N SER A 448 17.60 14.77 16.37
CA SER A 448 16.32 14.88 15.66
C SER A 448 15.14 14.32 16.45
N ARG A 449 15.40 13.29 17.28
CA ARG A 449 14.41 12.59 18.13
C ARG A 449 13.11 12.26 17.40
N THR A 450 13.22 11.92 16.12
CA THR A 450 12.06 11.88 15.21
C THR A 450 11.05 10.82 15.63
N ARG A 451 11.51 9.63 16.05
CA ARG A 451 10.62 8.52 16.41
C ARG A 451 10.05 8.71 17.80
N ALA A 452 10.87 9.15 18.76
CA ALA A 452 10.40 9.50 20.10
C ALA A 452 9.30 10.58 20.06
N ALA A 453 9.49 11.64 19.28
CA ALA A 453 8.46 12.66 19.07
C ALA A 453 7.19 12.10 18.40
N ALA A 454 7.35 11.22 17.39
CA ALA A 454 6.23 10.57 16.70
C ALA A 454 5.40 9.69 17.65
N VAL A 455 6.03 8.93 18.57
CA VAL A 455 5.32 8.13 19.58
C VAL A 455 4.42 9.01 20.46
N HIS A 456 4.91 10.17 20.91
CA HIS A 456 4.09 11.11 21.68
C HIS A 456 2.95 11.70 20.85
N LEU A 457 3.18 11.98 19.57
CA LEU A 457 2.17 12.47 18.66
C LEU A 457 1.08 11.42 18.36
N PHE A 458 1.43 10.14 18.23
CA PHE A 458 0.45 9.07 18.05
C PHE A 458 -0.44 8.89 19.28
N LYS A 459 0.11 8.99 20.50
CA LYS A 459 -0.70 9.00 21.73
C LYS A 459 -1.73 10.14 21.74
N LEU A 460 -1.38 11.33 21.24
CA LEU A 460 -2.35 12.41 21.06
C LEU A 460 -3.41 12.08 20.01
N CYS A 461 -3.02 11.40 18.92
CA CYS A 461 -3.95 10.97 17.88
C CYS A 461 -4.97 9.96 18.41
N GLU A 462 -4.60 9.06 19.32
CA GLU A 462 -5.53 8.14 19.98
C GLU A 462 -6.56 8.88 20.84
N ILE A 463 -6.13 9.89 21.61
CA ILE A 463 -7.03 10.75 22.39
C ILE A 463 -7.93 11.55 21.45
N SER A 464 -7.37 12.06 20.34
CA SER A 464 -8.07 12.80 19.32
C SER A 464 -9.20 11.98 18.67
N ASN A 465 -8.93 10.71 18.36
CA ASN A 465 -9.91 9.78 17.82
C ASN A 465 -11.15 9.69 18.73
N ASP A 466 -10.94 9.39 20.01
CA ASP A 466 -12.02 9.22 20.98
C ASP A 466 -12.81 10.53 21.21
N LEU A 467 -12.10 11.66 21.18
CA LEU A 467 -12.69 12.99 21.30
C LEU A 467 -13.63 13.28 20.13
N LEU A 468 -13.15 13.09 18.90
CA LEU A 468 -13.92 13.38 17.68
C LEU A 468 -15.11 12.45 17.53
N VAL A 469 -14.91 11.14 17.76
CA VAL A 469 -15.99 10.15 17.68
C VAL A 469 -17.07 10.38 18.73
N PHE A 470 -16.74 10.92 19.90
CA PHE A 470 -17.73 11.16 20.94
C PHE A 470 -18.42 12.52 20.82
N PHE A 471 -17.66 13.61 20.70
CA PHE A 471 -18.22 14.98 20.75
C PHE A 471 -18.64 15.53 19.38
N TYR A 472 -18.08 15.02 18.29
CA TYR A 472 -18.27 15.56 16.94
C TYR A 472 -18.96 14.58 15.98
N HIS A 473 -19.49 13.47 16.49
CA HIS A 473 -20.28 12.55 15.68
C HIS A 473 -21.57 13.21 15.17
N PRO A 474 -21.94 13.06 13.88
CA PRO A 474 -23.17 13.62 13.33
C PRO A 474 -24.43 13.24 14.12
N ASN A 475 -24.52 12.00 14.60
CA ASN A 475 -25.64 11.52 15.44
C ASN A 475 -25.80 12.26 16.78
N HIS A 476 -24.75 12.91 17.30
CA HIS A 476 -24.80 13.71 18.53
C HIS A 476 -25.09 15.20 18.26
N ILE A 477 -25.06 15.63 17.00
CA ILE A 477 -25.40 17.01 16.62
C ILE A 477 -26.91 17.21 16.81
N GLY A 478 -27.28 17.97 17.84
CA GLY A 478 -28.67 18.27 18.19
C GLY A 478 -29.35 17.26 19.13
N ARG A 479 -28.68 16.16 19.50
CA ARG A 479 -29.15 15.20 20.51
C ARG A 479 -28.17 15.16 21.68
N SER A 480 -28.59 15.62 22.86
CA SER A 480 -27.74 15.52 24.05
C SER A 480 -27.66 14.07 24.52
N SER A 481 -26.45 13.52 24.67
CA SER A 481 -26.23 12.17 25.26
C SER A 481 -26.46 12.14 26.78
N GLY A 482 -27.10 13.18 27.34
CA GLY A 482 -27.26 13.42 28.76
C GLY A 482 -26.04 14.13 29.35
N LYS A 483 -26.26 15.25 30.06
CA LYS A 483 -25.19 16.10 30.62
C LYS A 483 -24.16 15.31 31.43
N GLY A 484 -24.59 14.32 32.22
CA GLY A 484 -23.70 13.52 33.05
C GLY A 484 -22.75 12.61 32.26
N VAL A 485 -23.15 12.11 31.08
CA VAL A 485 -22.31 11.26 30.23
C VAL A 485 -21.27 12.13 29.51
N GLU A 486 -21.69 13.29 29.00
CA GLU A 486 -20.79 14.28 28.38
C GLU A 486 -19.72 14.77 29.37
N LEU A 487 -20.11 15.08 30.61
CA LEU A 487 -19.20 15.48 31.69
C LEU A 487 -18.21 14.36 32.06
N LYS A 488 -18.67 13.12 32.21
CA LYS A 488 -17.79 11.99 32.51
C LYS A 488 -16.75 11.79 31.41
N LYS A 489 -17.17 11.84 30.13
CA LYS A 489 -16.24 11.69 29.01
C LYS A 489 -15.29 12.87 28.89
N LEU A 490 -15.76 14.09 29.15
CA LEU A 490 -14.93 15.30 29.23
C LEU A 490 -13.84 15.14 30.28
N SER A 491 -14.20 14.80 31.52
CA SER A 491 -13.23 14.62 32.62
C SER A 491 -12.20 13.54 32.30
N GLU A 492 -12.63 12.43 31.68
CA GLU A 492 -11.72 11.36 31.28
C GLU A 492 -10.73 11.78 30.19
N LEU A 493 -11.21 12.43 29.12
CA LEU A 493 -10.34 12.91 28.04
C LEU A 493 -9.41 14.03 28.50
N HIS A 494 -9.89 14.94 29.36
CA HIS A 494 -9.06 15.98 29.98
C HIS A 494 -7.96 15.35 30.85
N ARG A 495 -8.30 14.36 31.69
CA ARG A 495 -7.32 13.63 32.50
C ARG A 495 -6.25 12.97 31.64
N ARG A 496 -6.62 12.36 30.50
CA ARG A 496 -5.68 11.75 29.56
C ARG A 496 -4.76 12.78 28.89
N LEU A 497 -5.30 13.95 28.50
CA LEU A 497 -4.49 15.05 27.95
C LEU A 497 -3.48 15.59 28.99
N GLU A 498 -3.93 15.82 30.23
CA GLU A 498 -3.04 16.26 31.31
C GLU A 498 -2.00 15.20 31.68
N GLN A 499 -2.38 13.92 31.66
CA GLN A 499 -1.44 12.82 31.88
C GLN A 499 -0.37 12.79 30.78
N TRP A 500 -0.78 12.92 29.51
CA TRP A 500 0.17 13.02 28.39
C TRP A 500 1.17 14.17 28.57
N ARG A 501 0.69 15.33 29.04
CA ARG A 501 1.54 16.51 29.31
C ARG A 501 2.54 16.25 30.45
N LYS A 502 2.14 15.52 31.48
CA LYS A 502 3.00 15.14 32.62
C LYS A 502 4.02 14.07 32.26
N ASP A 503 3.65 13.13 31.41
CA ASP A 503 4.51 12.04 30.96
C ASP A 503 5.52 12.48 29.88
N LEU A 504 5.44 13.73 29.43
CA LEU A 504 6.31 14.25 28.40
C LEU A 504 7.74 14.47 28.95
N PRO A 505 8.77 13.84 28.35
CA PRO A 505 10.17 14.03 28.75
C PRO A 505 10.60 15.50 28.75
N GLN A 506 11.54 15.86 29.62
CA GLN A 506 12.04 17.23 29.75
C GLN A 506 12.60 17.78 28.43
N GLU A 507 13.18 16.90 27.59
CA GLU A 507 13.70 17.28 26.27
C GLU A 507 12.63 17.77 25.29
N PHE A 508 11.37 17.33 25.45
CA PHE A 508 10.24 17.70 24.60
C PHE A 508 9.39 18.84 25.17
N GLN A 509 9.76 19.41 26.31
CA GLN A 509 9.06 20.57 26.85
C GLN A 509 9.24 21.81 25.96
N PRO A 510 8.28 22.74 25.94
CA PRO A 510 8.42 23.99 25.20
C PRO A 510 9.62 24.79 25.71
N LYS A 511 10.60 25.04 24.84
CA LYS A 511 11.81 25.82 25.13
C LYS A 511 12.19 26.66 23.91
N GLU A 512 13.00 27.69 24.10
CA GLU A 512 13.59 28.41 22.98
C GLU A 512 14.47 27.47 22.14
N ARG A 513 14.41 27.62 20.80
CA ARG A 513 15.14 26.79 19.82
C ARG A 513 14.75 25.30 19.84
N GLN A 514 13.53 24.99 20.26
CA GLN A 514 13.00 23.64 20.19
C GLN A 514 12.82 23.15 18.74
N LEU A 515 12.88 21.83 18.55
CA LEU A 515 12.64 21.19 17.26
C LEU A 515 11.26 21.53 16.67
N PRO A 516 11.12 21.75 15.34
CA PRO A 516 9.84 22.10 14.73
C PRO A 516 8.72 21.08 14.94
N ASN A 517 9.02 19.79 14.85
CA ASN A 517 8.04 18.72 15.08
C ASN A 517 7.52 18.73 16.52
N VAL A 518 8.36 19.02 17.51
CA VAL A 518 7.95 19.13 18.92
C VAL A 518 7.02 20.33 19.12
N ILE A 519 7.32 21.46 18.48
CA ILE A 519 6.43 22.64 18.49
C ILE A 519 5.06 22.29 17.88
N LEU A 520 5.05 21.60 16.73
CA LEU A 520 3.81 21.16 16.09
C LEU A 520 3.02 20.16 16.94
N THR A 521 3.70 19.26 17.68
CA THR A 521 3.06 18.36 18.65
C THR A 521 2.37 19.14 19.77
N HIS A 522 3.00 20.19 20.31
CA HIS A 522 2.36 21.08 21.29
C HIS A 522 1.19 21.87 20.69
N MET A 523 1.30 22.33 19.45
CA MET A 523 0.17 22.97 18.75
C MET A 523 -1.00 22.01 18.60
N PHE A 524 -0.74 20.75 18.25
CA PHE A 524 -1.76 19.71 18.14
C PHE A 524 -2.39 19.39 19.50
N PHE A 525 -1.60 19.32 20.58
CA PHE A 525 -2.13 19.18 21.95
C PHE A 525 -3.12 20.31 22.31
N ASN A 526 -2.73 21.57 22.05
CA ASN A 526 -3.59 22.72 22.33
C ASN A 526 -4.87 22.68 21.46
N LEU A 527 -4.77 22.24 20.21
CA LEU A 527 -5.92 22.04 19.33
C LEU A 527 -6.89 21.01 19.92
N GLN A 528 -6.40 19.88 20.44
CA GLN A 528 -7.24 18.88 21.12
C GLN A 528 -7.92 19.45 22.35
N TYR A 529 -7.22 20.29 23.12
CA TYR A 529 -7.78 20.97 24.27
C TYR A 529 -8.95 21.90 23.87
N ILE A 530 -8.74 22.72 22.82
CA ILE A 530 -9.79 23.59 22.28
C ILE A 530 -10.99 22.76 21.81
N HIS A 531 -10.75 21.66 21.08
CA HIS A 531 -11.83 20.79 20.61
C HIS A 531 -12.59 20.10 21.75
N LEU A 532 -11.92 19.78 22.85
CA LEU A 532 -12.54 19.15 24.01
C LEU A 532 -13.55 20.07 24.69
N PHE A 533 -13.23 21.35 24.82
CA PHE A 533 -14.05 22.32 25.54
C PHE A 533 -15.05 23.08 24.65
N ARG A 534 -14.80 23.17 23.33
CA ARG A 534 -15.66 23.88 22.37
C ARG A 534 -17.15 23.49 22.43
N PRO A 535 -17.55 22.21 22.56
CA PRO A 535 -18.97 21.83 22.66
C PRO A 535 -19.72 22.45 23.85
N PHE A 536 -18.98 22.89 24.88
CA PHE A 536 -19.53 23.44 26.12
C PHE A 536 -19.63 24.97 26.11
N LEU A 537 -19.03 25.66 25.13
CA LEU A 537 -19.12 27.12 24.99
C LEU A 537 -20.54 27.63 24.70
N LYS A 538 -21.44 26.75 24.24
CA LYS A 538 -22.86 27.05 24.02
C LYS A 538 -23.66 27.23 25.32
N TYR A 539 -23.12 26.79 26.46
CA TYR A 539 -23.78 26.94 27.76
C TYR A 539 -23.44 28.30 28.39
N SER A 540 -24.46 29.07 28.78
CA SER A 540 -24.28 30.27 29.61
C SER A 540 -23.54 29.92 30.90
N PRO A 541 -22.70 30.80 31.51
CA PRO A 541 -22.03 30.53 32.78
C PRO A 541 -22.96 30.04 33.90
N SER A 542 -24.22 30.49 33.87
CA SER A 542 -25.29 30.09 34.80
C SER A 542 -25.92 28.72 34.52
N ASN A 543 -25.76 28.18 33.31
CA ASN A 543 -26.26 26.87 32.87
C ASN A 543 -25.13 25.91 32.44
N SER A 544 -23.88 26.30 32.70
CA SER A 544 -22.71 25.51 32.34
C SER A 544 -22.62 24.28 33.23
N PRO A 545 -22.45 23.08 32.66
CA PRO A 545 -22.13 21.89 33.44
C PRO A 545 -20.72 21.95 34.04
N LEU A 546 -19.87 22.91 33.63
CA LEU A 546 -18.50 23.05 34.11
C LEU A 546 -18.46 23.85 35.44
N PRO A 547 -17.67 23.42 36.44
CA PRO A 547 -17.41 24.21 37.62
C PRO A 547 -16.85 25.59 37.25
N SER A 548 -17.25 26.64 37.98
CA SER A 548 -16.86 28.03 37.69
C SER A 548 -15.35 28.29 37.72
N THR A 549 -14.58 27.38 38.32
CA THR A 549 -13.10 27.38 38.35
C THR A 549 -12.48 27.06 37.00
N TYR A 550 -13.04 26.11 36.23
CA TYR A 550 -12.53 25.72 34.91
C TYR A 550 -12.70 26.82 33.84
N LEU A 551 -13.77 27.61 33.93
CA LEU A 551 -14.07 28.68 32.98
C LEU A 551 -13.17 29.92 33.13
N ARG A 552 -12.55 30.14 34.30
CA ARG A 552 -11.72 31.32 34.58
C ARG A 552 -10.21 31.07 34.39
N ASP A 553 -9.69 29.93 34.82
CA ASP A 553 -8.23 29.71 34.85
C ASP A 553 -7.70 28.97 33.60
N GLU A 554 -8.43 28.00 33.05
CA GLU A 554 -7.94 27.16 31.94
C GLU A 554 -8.27 27.70 30.54
N PHE A 555 -9.37 28.45 30.36
CA PHE A 555 -9.63 29.12 29.08
C PHE A 555 -8.73 30.33 28.84
N ALA A 556 -8.22 30.95 29.92
CA ALA A 556 -7.36 32.13 29.85
C ALA A 556 -5.95 31.80 29.33
N GLN A 557 -5.39 30.64 29.66
CA GLN A 557 -4.00 30.30 29.30
C GLN A 557 -3.78 30.03 27.78
N PRO A 558 -4.57 29.17 27.09
CA PRO A 558 -4.37 28.91 25.66
C PRO A 558 -4.75 30.12 24.80
N THR A 559 -5.79 30.86 25.19
CA THR A 559 -6.18 32.07 24.48
C THR A 559 -5.18 33.20 24.72
N GLN A 560 -4.66 33.45 25.92
CA GLN A 560 -3.61 34.46 26.11
C GLN A 560 -2.34 34.15 25.32
N VAL A 561 -1.90 32.90 25.23
CA VAL A 561 -0.67 32.55 24.49
C VAL A 561 -0.86 32.73 22.98
N LEU A 562 -2.01 32.37 22.42
CA LEU A 562 -2.33 32.61 21.00
C LEU A 562 -2.57 34.11 20.70
N PHE A 563 -3.26 34.84 21.60
CA PHE A 563 -3.53 36.27 21.45
C PHE A 563 -2.26 37.14 21.64
N GLN A 564 -1.34 36.79 22.55
CA GLN A 564 -0.07 37.51 22.71
C GLN A 564 0.86 37.32 21.51
N SER A 565 0.79 36.17 20.84
CA SER A 565 1.57 35.88 19.64
C SER A 565 1.05 36.61 18.39
N SER A 566 -0.26 36.85 18.30
CA SER A 566 -0.90 37.50 17.14
C SER A 566 -1.00 39.04 17.29
N CYS A 567 -1.22 39.57 18.49
CA CYS A 567 -1.36 41.01 18.73
C CYS A 567 -0.03 41.80 18.75
N ALA A 568 1.12 41.15 18.59
CA ALA A 568 2.40 41.85 18.43
C ALA A 568 2.50 42.64 17.10
N SER A 569 1.59 42.44 16.14
CA SER A 569 1.64 43.08 14.83
C SER A 569 0.58 44.17 14.57
N THR A 570 -0.52 44.24 15.34
CA THR A 570 -1.58 45.23 15.10
C THR A 570 -2.00 45.93 16.38
N ARG A 571 -1.53 47.18 16.56
CA ARG A 571 -2.02 48.11 17.58
C ARG A 571 -3.43 48.58 17.22
N ASP A 572 -4.46 47.89 17.71
CA ASP A 572 -5.79 48.51 17.83
C ASP A 572 -6.55 47.96 19.05
N PRO A 573 -6.78 48.75 20.11
CA PRO A 573 -7.34 48.24 21.39
C PRO A 573 -8.86 47.96 21.38
N GLY A 574 -9.54 48.04 20.23
CA GLY A 574 -11.02 48.07 20.15
C GLY A 574 -11.73 46.78 19.72
N ALA A 575 -11.03 45.71 19.32
CA ALA A 575 -11.69 44.55 18.71
C ALA A 575 -12.22 43.55 19.76
N SER A 576 -13.54 43.52 19.95
CA SER A 576 -14.24 42.50 20.77
C SER A 576 -14.02 41.08 20.22
N ALA A 577 -13.90 40.11 21.13
CA ALA A 577 -13.68 38.67 20.93
C ALA A 577 -14.63 37.97 19.92
N LYS A 578 -15.71 38.62 19.49
CA LYS A 578 -16.61 38.12 18.44
C LYS A 578 -16.07 38.31 17.01
N SER A 579 -15.16 39.26 16.77
CA SER A 579 -14.72 39.61 15.40
C SER A 579 -13.63 38.68 14.84
N VAL A 580 -12.74 38.14 15.68
CA VAL A 580 -11.58 37.33 15.24
C VAL A 580 -11.95 35.86 14.98
N ILE A 581 -12.96 35.33 15.69
CA ILE A 581 -13.48 33.96 15.46
C ILE A 581 -14.15 33.84 14.08
N LEU A 582 -14.70 34.95 13.55
CA LEU A 582 -15.30 35.00 12.21
C LEU A 582 -14.26 35.15 11.08
N GLN A 583 -13.00 35.45 11.40
CA GLN A 583 -11.91 35.58 10.41
C GLN A 583 -10.98 34.36 10.38
N SER A 584 -11.20 33.38 11.25
CA SER A 584 -10.44 32.13 11.35
C SER A 584 -11.26 30.87 11.00
N THR A 585 -12.48 31.07 10.51
CA THR A 585 -13.25 30.14 9.67
C THR A 585 -13.06 30.52 8.21
#